data_AF-A0A433MT81-F1
#
_entry.id   AF-A0A433MT81-F1
#
_cell.length_a   1.000
_cell.length_b   1.000
_cell.length_c   1.000
_cell.angle_alpha   90.00
_cell.angle_beta   90.00
_cell.angle_gamma   90.00
#
_symmetry.space_group_name_H-M   'P 1'
#
loop_
_entity.id
_entity.type
_entity.pdbx_description
1 polymer ?
#
loop_
_entity_poly.entity_id
_entity_poly.type
_entity_poly.pdbx_seq_one_letter_code
_entity_poly.pdbx_strand_id
1 'polypeptide(L)'
;MYEFIAWSKLNPSEQAAWVQAVGSVVAILIAIAVPALAARSRFRTESAARKERMLNAALRVFDPISSLRESMAEFLETLSDDFDPENRGVRTDPNNGDYEPLIQPVIASVAVLDDLGTMAPAMRKFLFELIELDRFMKAIPAIQSSGVPAFWRTNLPDIRDRIREVVGSADFVIAEMRKVMMSPASQ
;
A
#
# COMPACT_ATOMS: atom_id res chain seq x y z
N MET A 1 51.27 41.43 -16.45
CA MET A 1 51.99 40.17 -16.69
C MET A 1 52.10 39.46 -15.35
N TYR A 2 51.43 38.33 -15.15
CA TYR A 2 51.66 37.52 -13.97
C TYR A 2 52.93 36.71 -14.21
N GLU A 3 53.98 37.03 -13.46
CA GLU A 3 55.26 36.33 -13.52
C GLU A 3 55.07 34.95 -12.87
N PHE A 4 55.13 33.89 -13.66
CA PHE A 4 54.97 32.52 -13.18
C PHE A 4 56.26 32.14 -12.44
N ILE A 5 56.24 32.25 -11.11
CA ILE A 5 57.38 31.83 -10.28
C ILE A 5 57.48 30.31 -10.35
N ALA A 6 58.58 29.82 -10.93
CA ALA A 6 58.85 28.38 -11.01
C ALA A 6 58.94 27.79 -9.60
N TRP A 7 58.27 26.66 -9.36
CA TRP A 7 58.14 25.96 -8.08
C TRP A 7 59.47 25.78 -7.32
N SER A 8 60.55 25.54 -8.07
CA SER A 8 61.92 25.36 -7.58
C SER A 8 62.59 26.62 -7.03
N LYS A 9 61.98 27.81 -7.16
CA LYS A 9 62.49 29.08 -6.63
C LYS A 9 61.80 29.55 -5.35
N LEU A 10 60.77 28.83 -4.88
CA LEU A 10 60.10 29.12 -3.60
C LEU A 10 60.95 28.61 -2.44
N ASN A 11 61.00 29.38 -1.34
CA ASN A 11 61.67 28.92 -0.12
C ASN A 11 60.96 27.67 0.44
N PRO A 12 61.66 26.78 1.19
CA PRO A 12 61.06 25.58 1.76
C PRO A 12 59.81 25.86 2.62
N SER A 13 59.78 27.00 3.31
CA SER A 13 58.63 27.47 4.09
C SER A 13 57.45 27.89 3.22
N GLU A 14 57.69 28.48 2.05
CA GLU A 14 56.64 28.90 1.10
C GLU A 14 56.07 27.69 0.35
N GLN A 15 56.92 26.71 0.02
CA GLN A 15 56.47 25.41 -0.50
C GLN A 15 55.61 24.67 0.53
N ALA A 16 56.01 24.66 1.80
CA ALA A 16 55.22 24.06 2.89
C ALA A 16 53.87 24.76 3.09
N ALA A 17 53.85 26.11 3.10
CA ALA A 17 52.63 26.89 3.24
C ALA A 17 51.64 26.67 2.08
N TRP A 18 52.15 26.55 0.85
CA TRP A 18 51.31 26.24 -0.30
C TRP A 18 50.74 24.82 -0.24
N VAL A 19 51.56 23.82 0.11
CA VAL A 19 51.10 22.43 0.28
C VAL A 19 50.05 22.33 1.38
N GLN A 20 50.22 23.07 2.48
CA GLN A 20 49.25 23.15 3.56
C GLN A 20 47.94 23.81 3.10
N ALA A 21 48.02 24.90 2.33
CA ALA A 21 46.85 25.61 1.82
C ALA A 21 46.05 24.73 0.84
N VAL A 22 46.71 24.10 -0.13
CA VAL A 22 46.06 23.20 -1.10
C VAL A 22 45.53 21.95 -0.41
N GLY A 23 46.30 21.39 0.54
CA GLY A 23 45.89 20.25 1.34
C GLY A 23 44.61 20.53 2.15
N SER A 24 44.48 21.73 2.72
CA SER A 24 43.26 22.09 3.46
C SER A 24 42.04 22.25 2.55
N VAL A 25 42.18 22.83 1.36
CA VAL A 25 41.10 22.96 0.37
C VAL A 25 40.63 21.59 -0.13
N VAL A 26 41.56 20.70 -0.47
CA VAL A 26 41.24 19.33 -0.90
C VAL A 26 40.57 18.55 0.24
N ALA A 27 41.05 18.70 1.48
CA ALA A 27 40.43 18.06 2.63
C ALA A 27 38.98 18.52 2.86
N ILE A 28 38.72 19.83 2.72
CA ILE A 28 37.36 20.38 2.82
C ILE A 28 36.46 19.84 1.69
N LEU A 29 36.97 19.78 0.46
CA LEU A 29 36.21 19.23 -0.68
C LEU A 29 35.87 17.76 -0.49
N ILE A 30 36.81 16.94 -0.02
CA ILE A 30 36.57 15.53 0.30
C ILE A 30 35.57 15.39 1.46
N ALA A 31 35.71 16.24 2.51
CA ALA A 31 34.82 16.23 3.67
C ALA A 31 33.36 16.55 3.32
N ILE A 32 33.09 17.27 2.22
CA ILE A 32 31.74 17.53 1.72
C ILE A 32 31.31 16.46 0.71
N ALA A 33 32.20 16.06 -0.21
CA ALA A 33 31.87 15.14 -1.30
C ALA A 33 31.57 13.72 -0.82
N VAL A 34 32.31 13.21 0.16
CA VAL A 34 32.10 11.86 0.72
C VAL A 34 30.73 11.71 1.37
N PRO A 35 30.29 12.59 2.30
CA PRO A 35 28.94 12.50 2.86
C PRO A 35 27.84 12.73 1.82
N ALA A 36 28.03 13.58 0.82
CA ALA A 36 27.06 13.77 -0.25
C ALA A 36 26.88 12.50 -1.12
N LEU A 37 27.98 11.85 -1.48
CA LEU A 37 27.96 10.59 -2.23
C LEU A 37 27.36 9.44 -1.39
N ALA A 38 27.70 9.37 -0.10
CA ALA A 38 27.12 8.40 0.83
C ALA A 38 25.62 8.65 1.07
N ALA A 39 25.18 9.90 1.15
CA ALA A 39 23.77 10.23 1.27
C ALA A 39 22.99 9.82 0.01
N ARG A 40 23.57 10.03 -1.17
CA ARG A 40 22.96 9.64 -2.45
C ARG A 40 22.84 8.12 -2.60
N SER A 41 23.86 7.36 -2.20
CA SER A 41 23.79 5.89 -2.23
C SER A 41 22.76 5.36 -1.23
N ARG A 42 22.73 5.92 0.00
CA ARG A 42 21.73 5.59 1.03
C ARG A 42 20.31 5.85 0.54
N PHE A 43 20.06 7.00 -0.07
CA PHE A 43 18.74 7.34 -0.61
C PHE A 43 18.26 6.33 -1.66
N ARG A 44 19.16 5.86 -2.53
CA ARG A 44 18.86 4.83 -3.53
C ARG A 44 18.55 3.48 -2.88
N THR A 45 19.37 3.05 -1.91
CA THR A 45 19.15 1.79 -1.20
C THR A 45 17.88 1.81 -0.35
N GLU A 46 17.57 2.93 0.28
CA GLU A 46 16.35 3.11 1.08
C GLU A 46 15.10 3.09 0.20
N SER A 47 15.16 3.71 -0.99
CA SER A 47 14.07 3.69 -1.96
C SER A 47 13.81 2.27 -2.49
N ALA A 48 14.86 1.52 -2.80
CA ALA A 48 14.76 0.12 -3.22
C ALA A 48 14.16 -0.76 -2.10
N ALA A 49 14.70 -0.65 -0.89
CA ALA A 49 14.19 -1.39 0.28
C ALA A 49 12.73 -1.04 0.59
N ARG A 50 12.33 0.22 0.42
CA ARG A 50 10.93 0.64 0.59
C ARG A 50 10.02 0.02 -0.47
N LYS A 51 10.47 -0.03 -1.73
CA LYS A 51 9.71 -0.68 -2.82
C LYS A 51 9.53 -2.18 -2.54
N GLU A 52 10.57 -2.86 -2.09
CA GLU A 52 10.48 -4.29 -1.72
C GLU A 52 9.52 -4.53 -0.56
N ARG A 53 9.59 -3.72 0.50
CA ARG A 53 8.62 -3.79 1.61
C ARG A 53 7.18 -3.60 1.12
N MET A 54 6.97 -2.64 0.23
CA MET A 54 5.66 -2.36 -0.36
C MET A 54 5.12 -3.52 -1.19
N LEU A 55 5.95 -4.16 -2.01
CA LEU A 55 5.57 -5.34 -2.79
C LEU A 55 5.25 -6.52 -1.88
N ASN A 56 6.07 -6.77 -0.86
CA ASN A 56 5.83 -7.82 0.11
C ASN A 56 4.55 -7.59 0.92
N ALA A 57 4.26 -6.34 1.30
CA ALA A 57 3.02 -5.96 1.95
C ALA A 57 1.82 -6.20 1.03
N ALA A 58 1.90 -5.78 -0.25
CA ALA A 58 0.84 -6.01 -1.24
C ALA A 58 0.55 -7.52 -1.42
N LEU A 59 1.59 -8.35 -1.56
CA LEU A 59 1.43 -9.80 -1.69
C LEU A 59 0.74 -10.43 -0.48
N ARG A 60 1.04 -9.97 0.74
CA ARG A 60 0.42 -10.50 1.98
C ARG A 60 -1.08 -10.23 2.08
N VAL A 61 -1.54 -9.15 1.47
CA VAL A 61 -2.93 -8.69 1.62
C VAL A 61 -3.78 -8.94 0.37
N PHE A 62 -3.15 -9.22 -0.77
CA PHE A 62 -3.84 -9.43 -2.03
C PHE A 62 -4.84 -10.59 -1.98
N ASP A 63 -4.39 -11.76 -1.51
CA ASP A 63 -5.24 -12.97 -1.45
C ASP A 63 -6.43 -12.76 -0.50
N PRO A 64 -6.26 -12.31 0.76
CA PRO A 64 -7.39 -12.03 1.65
C PRO A 64 -8.44 -11.07 1.07
N ILE A 65 -8.00 -9.97 0.43
CA ILE A 65 -8.92 -8.99 -0.16
C ILE A 65 -9.65 -9.59 -1.35
N SER A 66 -8.95 -10.34 -2.20
CA SER A 66 -9.54 -10.95 -3.40
C SER A 66 -10.59 -11.99 -3.02
N SER A 67 -10.30 -12.87 -2.06
CA SER A 67 -11.26 -13.87 -1.57
C SER A 67 -12.48 -13.20 -0.94
N LEU A 68 -12.28 -12.16 -0.11
CA LEU A 68 -13.40 -11.42 0.49
C LEU A 68 -14.27 -10.77 -0.59
N ARG A 69 -13.64 -10.11 -1.57
CA ARG A 69 -14.33 -9.46 -2.69
C ARG A 69 -15.15 -10.45 -3.50
N GLU A 70 -14.57 -11.61 -3.83
CA GLU A 70 -15.25 -12.66 -4.60
C GLU A 70 -16.47 -13.18 -3.84
N SER A 71 -16.31 -13.44 -2.54
CA SER A 71 -17.41 -13.91 -1.72
C SER A 71 -18.52 -12.87 -1.53
N MET A 72 -18.17 -11.60 -1.31
CA MET A 72 -19.17 -10.52 -1.24
C MET A 72 -19.91 -10.33 -2.57
N ALA A 73 -19.22 -10.50 -3.70
CA ALA A 73 -19.84 -10.44 -5.02
C ALA A 73 -20.81 -11.61 -5.26
N GLU A 74 -20.43 -12.84 -4.89
CA GLU A 74 -21.34 -13.99 -4.98
C GLU A 74 -22.54 -13.80 -4.02
N PHE A 75 -22.32 -13.29 -2.81
CA PHE A 75 -23.41 -12.96 -1.89
C PHE A 75 -24.40 -11.97 -2.52
N LEU A 76 -23.93 -10.89 -3.14
CA LEU A 76 -24.78 -9.93 -3.86
C LEU A 76 -25.59 -10.58 -4.98
N GLU A 77 -24.98 -11.51 -5.72
CA GLU A 77 -25.65 -12.28 -6.76
C GLU A 77 -26.77 -13.15 -6.18
N THR A 78 -26.53 -13.80 -5.04
CA THR A 78 -27.57 -14.59 -4.33
C THR A 78 -28.74 -13.74 -3.85
N LEU A 79 -28.50 -12.46 -3.59
CA LEU A 79 -29.52 -11.51 -3.18
C LEU A 79 -30.26 -10.87 -4.36
N SER A 80 -29.86 -11.13 -5.60
CA SER A 80 -30.50 -10.55 -6.78
C SER A 80 -31.87 -11.18 -7.06
N ASP A 81 -32.77 -10.40 -7.65
CA ASP A 81 -34.13 -10.87 -7.93
C ASP A 81 -34.17 -11.87 -9.10
N ASP A 82 -33.13 -11.86 -9.95
CA ASP A 82 -32.92 -12.77 -11.09
C ASP A 82 -32.09 -14.01 -10.71
N PHE A 83 -31.88 -14.24 -9.42
CA PHE A 83 -31.04 -15.34 -8.94
C PHE A 83 -31.65 -16.71 -9.27
N ASP A 84 -30.95 -17.48 -10.12
CA ASP A 84 -31.29 -18.87 -10.45
C ASP A 84 -30.20 -19.84 -9.93
N PRO A 85 -30.51 -20.69 -8.94
CA PRO A 85 -29.55 -21.65 -8.39
C PRO A 85 -29.20 -22.78 -9.37
N GLU A 86 -30.06 -23.09 -10.35
CA GLU A 86 -29.85 -24.19 -11.31
C GLU A 86 -29.03 -23.77 -12.54
N ASN A 87 -28.99 -22.47 -12.83
CA ASN A 87 -28.23 -21.90 -13.94
C ASN A 87 -26.97 -21.13 -13.48
N ARG A 88 -26.41 -21.50 -12.32
CA ARG A 88 -25.12 -20.95 -11.90
C ARG A 88 -24.02 -21.45 -12.83
N GLY A 89 -23.25 -20.52 -13.40
CA GLY A 89 -21.99 -20.84 -14.07
C GLY A 89 -20.98 -21.49 -13.12
N VAL A 90 -19.73 -21.60 -13.56
CA VAL A 90 -18.64 -22.13 -12.73
C VAL A 90 -18.49 -21.28 -11.46
N ARG A 91 -18.78 -21.86 -10.29
CA ARG A 91 -18.53 -21.20 -9.00
C ARG A 91 -17.03 -21.03 -8.78
N THR A 92 -16.60 -19.80 -8.58
CA THR A 92 -15.19 -19.48 -8.33
C THR A 92 -14.90 -19.21 -6.86
N ASP A 93 -15.88 -18.81 -6.04
CA ASP A 93 -15.69 -18.61 -4.60
C ASP A 93 -15.90 -19.92 -3.81
N PRO A 94 -14.89 -20.40 -3.07
CA PRO A 94 -15.01 -21.61 -2.24
C PRO A 94 -15.94 -21.42 -1.03
N ASN A 95 -16.23 -20.18 -0.63
CA ASN A 95 -17.08 -19.87 0.52
C ASN A 95 -18.56 -19.70 0.13
N ASN A 96 -18.91 -19.79 -1.16
CA ASN A 96 -20.29 -19.73 -1.65
C ASN A 96 -21.06 -18.49 -1.14
N GLY A 97 -20.40 -17.33 -1.15
CA GLY A 97 -20.95 -16.08 -0.65
C GLY A 97 -20.91 -15.88 0.86
N ASP A 98 -20.37 -16.83 1.64
CA ASP A 98 -20.13 -16.64 3.07
C ASP A 98 -18.86 -15.80 3.31
N TYR A 99 -19.02 -14.49 3.21
CA TYR A 99 -17.91 -13.54 3.31
C TYR A 99 -17.51 -13.19 4.75
N GLU A 100 -18.37 -13.45 5.75
CA GLU A 100 -18.15 -13.03 7.14
C GLU A 100 -16.83 -13.56 7.75
N PRO A 101 -16.44 -14.83 7.56
CA PRO A 101 -15.17 -15.36 8.08
C PRO A 101 -13.93 -14.66 7.47
N LEU A 102 -14.08 -14.07 6.29
CA LEU A 102 -12.99 -13.43 5.54
C LEU A 102 -12.72 -11.99 5.98
N ILE A 103 -13.64 -11.38 6.75
CA ILE A 103 -13.51 -9.99 7.22
C ILE A 103 -12.30 -9.82 8.14
N GLN A 104 -12.13 -10.70 9.13
CA GLN A 104 -11.06 -10.56 10.12
C GLN A 104 -9.64 -10.66 9.53
N PRO A 105 -9.34 -11.63 8.64
CA PRO A 105 -8.07 -11.65 7.92
C PRO A 105 -7.77 -10.34 7.17
N VAL A 106 -8.79 -9.74 6.56
CA VAL A 106 -8.63 -8.46 5.85
C VAL A 106 -8.40 -7.31 6.83
N ILE A 107 -9.13 -7.23 7.94
CA ILE A 107 -8.89 -6.22 8.99
C ILE A 107 -7.48 -6.35 9.58
N ALA A 108 -6.95 -7.57 9.73
CA ALA A 108 -5.59 -7.79 10.22
C ALA A 108 -4.50 -7.15 9.31
N SER A 109 -4.83 -6.82 8.05
CA SER A 109 -3.93 -6.09 7.14
C SER A 109 -3.58 -4.67 7.59
N VAL A 110 -4.29 -4.12 8.59
CA VAL A 110 -3.94 -2.85 9.25
C VAL A 110 -2.46 -2.84 9.68
N ALA A 111 -1.93 -3.98 10.11
CA ALA A 111 -0.55 -4.13 10.57
C ALA A 111 0.51 -3.82 9.49
N VAL A 112 0.16 -3.87 8.20
CA VAL A 112 1.09 -3.61 7.08
C VAL A 112 0.75 -2.33 6.31
N LEU A 113 -0.19 -1.51 6.81
CA LEU A 113 -0.61 -0.27 6.14
C LEU A 113 0.53 0.69 5.85
N ASP A 114 1.49 0.83 6.77
CA ASP A 114 2.61 1.75 6.60
C ASP A 114 3.59 1.29 5.51
N ASP A 115 3.69 -0.02 5.30
CA ASP A 115 4.51 -0.60 4.25
C ASP A 115 3.84 -0.52 2.86
N LEU A 116 2.51 -0.39 2.78
CA LEU A 116 1.78 -0.28 1.51
C LEU A 116 2.05 1.00 0.71
N GLY A 117 2.77 1.98 1.29
CA GLY A 117 3.24 3.16 0.56
C GLY A 117 2.09 3.94 -0.08
N THR A 118 2.08 4.01 -1.42
CA THR A 118 1.07 4.74 -2.20
C THR A 118 -0.31 4.08 -2.19
N MET A 119 -0.40 2.78 -1.87
CA MET A 119 -1.68 2.05 -1.78
C MET A 119 -2.38 2.24 -0.43
N ALA A 120 -1.64 2.72 0.59
CA ALA A 120 -2.16 2.86 1.94
C ALA A 120 -3.44 3.73 2.05
N PRO A 121 -3.60 4.86 1.33
CA PRO A 121 -4.83 5.63 1.35
C PRO A 121 -6.04 4.84 0.85
N ALA A 122 -5.90 4.10 -0.27
CA ALA A 122 -6.95 3.26 -0.83
C ALA A 122 -7.35 2.16 0.15
N MET A 123 -6.33 1.47 0.72
CA MET A 123 -6.53 0.42 1.70
C MET A 123 -7.22 0.93 2.97
N ARG A 124 -6.85 2.12 3.48
CA ARG A 124 -7.51 2.72 4.66
C ARG A 124 -8.99 2.99 4.42
N LYS A 125 -9.34 3.53 3.25
CA LYS A 125 -10.73 3.79 2.88
C LYS A 125 -11.52 2.49 2.85
N PHE A 126 -11.01 1.48 2.15
CA PHE A 126 -11.62 0.15 2.06
C PHE A 126 -11.81 -0.49 3.45
N LEU A 127 -10.78 -0.47 4.31
CA LEU A 127 -10.86 -1.02 5.66
C LEU A 127 -11.89 -0.31 6.52
N PHE A 128 -12.00 1.01 6.38
CA PHE A 128 -13.02 1.78 7.09
C PHE A 128 -14.43 1.33 6.68
N GLU A 129 -14.72 1.29 5.38
CA GLU A 129 -16.03 0.85 4.86
C GLU A 129 -16.34 -0.60 5.26
N LEU A 130 -15.34 -1.49 5.24
CA LEU A 130 -15.48 -2.87 5.67
C LEU A 130 -15.84 -2.99 7.17
N ILE A 131 -15.16 -2.22 8.03
CA ILE A 131 -15.45 -2.19 9.47
C ILE A 131 -16.86 -1.64 9.72
N GLU A 132 -17.26 -0.61 8.98
CA GLU A 132 -18.61 -0.05 9.10
C GLU A 132 -19.69 -1.06 8.69
N LEU A 133 -19.46 -1.79 7.59
CA LEU A 133 -20.33 -2.87 7.14
C LEU A 133 -20.40 -3.99 8.19
N ASP A 134 -19.27 -4.48 8.70
CA ASP A 134 -19.23 -5.53 9.73
C ASP A 134 -20.03 -5.14 10.99
N ARG A 135 -19.81 -3.91 11.47
CA ARG A 135 -20.55 -3.36 12.61
C ARG A 135 -22.06 -3.29 12.32
N PHE A 136 -22.43 -2.83 11.14
CA PHE A 136 -23.84 -2.73 10.73
C PHE A 136 -24.50 -4.11 10.66
N MET A 137 -23.88 -5.07 9.99
CA MET A 137 -24.39 -6.44 9.84
C MET A 137 -24.59 -7.11 11.20
N LYS A 138 -23.61 -6.98 12.11
CA LYS A 138 -23.70 -7.50 13.48
C LYS A 138 -24.78 -6.84 14.34
N ALA A 139 -25.20 -5.62 14.00
CA ALA A 139 -26.27 -4.93 14.71
C ALA A 139 -27.67 -5.40 14.31
N ILE A 140 -27.84 -5.99 13.12
CA ILE A 140 -29.16 -6.38 12.58
C ILE A 140 -29.94 -7.31 13.52
N PRO A 141 -29.38 -8.38 14.10
CA PRO A 141 -30.12 -9.25 15.01
C PRO A 141 -30.65 -8.51 16.25
N ALA A 142 -29.87 -7.56 16.80
CA ALA A 142 -30.29 -6.73 17.91
C ALA A 142 -31.44 -5.78 17.53
N ILE A 143 -31.41 -5.21 16.32
CA ILE A 143 -32.49 -4.37 15.80
C ILE A 143 -33.78 -5.18 15.58
N GLN A 144 -33.65 -6.40 15.05
CA GLN A 144 -34.80 -7.27 14.81
C GLN A 144 -35.48 -7.71 16.10
N SER A 145 -34.70 -8.02 17.13
CA SER A 145 -35.19 -8.40 18.46
C SER A 145 -35.75 -7.24 19.28
N SER A 146 -35.32 -6.00 19.03
CA SER A 146 -35.71 -4.81 19.79
C SER A 146 -36.95 -4.08 19.27
N GLY A 147 -37.49 -4.45 18.11
CA GLY A 147 -38.77 -3.89 17.66
C GLY A 147 -39.01 -3.84 16.15
N VAL A 148 -38.05 -4.24 15.31
CA VAL A 148 -38.23 -4.27 13.85
C VAL A 148 -37.92 -5.66 13.27
N PRO A 149 -38.77 -6.69 13.50
CA PRO A 149 -38.46 -8.07 13.09
C PRO A 149 -38.15 -8.23 11.59
N ALA A 150 -38.79 -7.41 10.74
CA ALA A 150 -38.61 -7.42 9.30
C ALA A 150 -37.44 -6.52 8.80
N PHE A 151 -36.61 -5.96 9.70
CA PHE A 151 -35.57 -4.98 9.36
C PHE A 151 -34.70 -5.41 8.17
N TRP A 152 -34.22 -6.66 8.17
CA TRP A 152 -33.42 -7.21 7.07
C TRP A 152 -34.13 -7.10 5.71
N ARG A 153 -35.38 -7.57 5.63
CA ARG A 153 -36.14 -7.59 4.38
C ARG A 153 -36.48 -6.18 3.91
N THR A 154 -36.88 -5.30 4.82
CA THR A 154 -37.25 -3.92 4.50
C THR A 154 -36.05 -3.11 4.01
N ASN A 155 -34.85 -3.36 4.55
CA ASN A 155 -33.64 -2.62 4.22
C ASN A 155 -32.71 -3.39 3.26
N LEU A 156 -33.20 -4.45 2.61
CA LEU A 156 -32.40 -5.24 1.69
C LEU A 156 -31.74 -4.39 0.59
N PRO A 157 -32.39 -3.37 -0.01
CA PRO A 157 -31.73 -2.49 -0.97
C PRO A 157 -30.52 -1.74 -0.37
N ASP A 158 -30.65 -1.18 0.83
CA ASP A 158 -29.56 -0.47 1.53
C ASP A 158 -28.40 -1.43 1.89
N ILE A 159 -28.73 -2.65 2.34
CA ILE A 159 -27.74 -3.71 2.60
C ILE A 159 -26.98 -4.05 1.31
N ARG A 160 -27.67 -4.25 0.19
CA ARG A 160 -27.05 -4.51 -1.12
C ARG A 160 -26.13 -3.36 -1.52
N ASP A 161 -26.56 -2.12 -1.35
CA ASP A 161 -25.77 -0.94 -1.72
C ASP A 161 -24.49 -0.81 -0.88
N ARG A 162 -24.57 -1.00 0.44
CA ARG A 162 -23.39 -1.01 1.33
C ARG A 162 -22.38 -2.08 0.94
N ILE A 163 -22.85 -3.29 0.63
CA ILE A 163 -21.97 -4.39 0.21
C ILE A 163 -21.34 -4.08 -1.15
N ARG A 164 -22.09 -3.48 -2.10
CA ARG A 164 -21.54 -3.03 -3.40
C ARG A 164 -20.47 -1.96 -3.24
N GLU A 165 -20.66 -1.00 -2.34
CA GLU A 165 -19.66 0.04 -2.05
C GLU A 165 -18.35 -0.59 -1.59
N VAL A 166 -18.42 -1.53 -0.64
CA VAL A 166 -17.23 -2.25 -0.14
C VAL A 166 -16.57 -3.08 -1.25
N VAL A 167 -17.35 -3.77 -2.09
CA VAL A 167 -16.83 -4.52 -3.25
C VAL A 167 -16.13 -3.58 -4.24
N GLY A 168 -16.72 -2.42 -4.54
CA GLY A 168 -16.12 -1.42 -5.42
C GLY A 168 -14.80 -0.86 -4.87
N SER A 169 -14.73 -0.62 -3.56
CA SER A 169 -13.49 -0.22 -2.89
C SER A 169 -12.44 -1.33 -2.89
N ALA A 170 -12.83 -2.60 -2.72
CA ALA A 170 -11.93 -3.74 -2.85
C ALA A 170 -11.35 -3.84 -4.27
N ASP A 171 -12.20 -3.71 -5.30
CA ASP A 171 -11.78 -3.70 -6.71
C ASP A 171 -10.76 -2.58 -7.00
N PHE A 172 -10.98 -1.40 -6.42
CA PHE A 172 -10.03 -0.29 -6.54
C PHE A 172 -8.68 -0.61 -5.88
N VAL A 173 -8.68 -1.18 -4.67
CA VAL A 173 -7.44 -1.57 -3.97
C VAL A 173 -6.69 -2.65 -4.74
N ILE A 174 -7.38 -3.68 -5.23
CA ILE A 174 -6.81 -4.75 -6.06
C ILE A 174 -6.19 -4.17 -7.34
N ALA A 175 -6.87 -3.24 -7.99
CA ALA A 175 -6.37 -2.58 -9.19
C ALA A 175 -5.09 -1.76 -8.91
N GLU A 176 -5.04 -1.02 -7.81
CA GLU A 176 -3.83 -0.29 -7.38
C GLU A 176 -2.68 -1.24 -7.07
N MET A 177 -2.93 -2.35 -6.36
CA MET A 177 -1.93 -3.38 -6.10
C MET A 177 -1.39 -3.97 -7.40
N ARG A 178 -2.27 -4.30 -8.35
CA ARG A 178 -1.88 -4.83 -9.65
C ARG A 178 -1.01 -3.86 -10.43
N LYS A 179 -1.35 -2.57 -10.45
CA LYS A 179 -0.52 -1.52 -11.09
C LYS A 179 0.88 -1.47 -10.49
N VAL A 180 0.98 -1.53 -9.17
CA VAL A 180 2.28 -1.47 -8.46
C VAL A 180 3.10 -2.74 -8.71
N MET A 181 2.48 -3.92 -8.67
CA MET A 181 3.15 -5.20 -8.89
C MET A 181 3.58 -5.43 -10.35
N MET A 182 2.81 -4.90 -11.32
CA MET A 182 3.10 -5.04 -12.75
C MET A 182 3.93 -3.88 -13.32
N SER A 183 4.16 -2.81 -12.54
CA SER A 183 5.01 -1.71 -12.99
C SER A 183 6.44 -2.22 -13.18
N PRO A 184 7.00 -2.15 -14.40
CA PRO A 184 8.35 -2.62 -14.64
C PRO A 184 9.29 -1.92 -13.67
N ALA A 185 10.23 -2.68 -13.09
CA ALA A 185 11.32 -2.08 -12.35
C ALA A 185 12.05 -1.15 -13.32
N SER A 186 11.80 0.16 -13.23
CA SER A 186 12.60 1.17 -13.89
C SER A 186 14.03 0.97 -13.41
N GLN A 187 14.84 0.33 -14.26
CA GLN A 187 16.27 0.13 -14.10
C GLN A 187 16.99 1.47 -14.07
#